data_AF-A0AA35U0E5-F1
#
_entry.id   AF-A0AA35U0E5-F1
#
_cell.length_a   1.000
_cell.length_b   1.000
_cell.length_c   1.000
_cell.angle_alpha   90.00
_cell.angle_beta   90.00
_cell.angle_gamma   90.00
#
_symmetry.space_group_name_H-M   'P 1'
#
loop_
_entity.id
_entity.type
_entity.pdbx_description
1 polymer ?
#
loop_
_entity_poly.entity_id
_entity_poly.type
_entity_poly.pdbx_seq_one_letter_code
_entity_poly.pdbx_strand_id
1 'polypeptide(L)'
;MYGFHLLVYVLCVRGVGDTQCGFKLFTRSAAATLFTSMHINRWAFDVEVLYIAQQLGMPVDEVAVNWKEIEGSKLVPVWSWLQMGRDILFIRLRYTFGIWRIGSNKPKQQ
;
A
#
# COMPACT_ATOMS: atom_id res chain seq x y z
N MET A 1 1.97 12.60 11.93
CA MET A 1 1.36 13.40 10.83
C MET A 1 -0.06 12.90 10.56
N TYR A 2 -1.07 13.46 11.23
CA TYR A 2 -2.47 13.02 11.09
C TYR A 2 -3.05 13.24 9.69
N GLY A 3 -2.58 14.25 8.94
CA GLY A 3 -3.11 14.57 7.61
C GLY A 3 -2.83 13.50 6.55
N PHE A 4 -1.69 12.81 6.62
CA PHE A 4 -1.34 11.77 5.66
C PHE A 4 -2.16 10.49 5.89
N HIS A 5 -2.33 10.15 7.18
CA HIS A 5 -3.19 9.05 7.60
C HIS A 5 -4.64 9.24 7.13
N LEU A 6 -5.18 10.46 7.28
CA LEU A 6 -6.52 10.80 6.77
C LEU A 6 -6.62 10.67 5.24
N LEU A 7 -5.60 11.14 4.50
CA LEU A 7 -5.58 11.02 3.04
C LEU A 7 -5.59 9.55 2.60
N VAL A 8 -4.75 8.71 3.18
CA VAL A 8 -4.73 7.28 2.88
C VAL A 8 -6.07 6.63 3.24
N TYR A 9 -6.61 6.93 4.41
CA TYR A 9 -7.87 6.36 4.90
C TYR A 9 -9.07 6.70 4.01
N VAL A 10 -9.15 7.95 3.55
CA VAL A 10 -10.25 8.41 2.70
C VAL A 10 -10.10 7.93 1.25
N LEU A 11 -8.87 7.95 0.72
CA LEU A 11 -8.64 7.75 -0.71
C LEU A 11 -8.28 6.31 -1.08
N CYS A 12 -7.63 5.54 -0.20
CA CYS A 12 -7.02 4.27 -0.57
C CYS A 12 -7.49 3.09 0.29
N VAL A 13 -7.14 3.05 1.57
CA VAL A 13 -7.20 1.82 2.38
C VAL A 13 -7.99 2.07 3.66
N ARG A 14 -8.95 1.18 3.98
CA ARG A 14 -9.75 1.27 5.22
C ARG A 14 -9.52 0.08 6.13
N GLY A 15 -9.63 0.27 7.44
CA GLY A 15 -9.54 -0.83 8.41
C GLY A 15 -8.13 -1.37 8.65
N VAL A 16 -7.09 -0.62 8.24
CA VAL A 16 -5.70 -0.87 8.61
C VAL A 16 -5.21 0.36 9.37
N GLY A 17 -4.75 0.17 10.60
CA GLY A 17 -4.22 1.23 11.45
C GLY A 17 -2.94 1.84 10.90
N ASP A 18 -1.94 1.01 10.58
CA ASP A 18 -0.67 1.45 10.00
C ASP A 18 -0.48 0.97 8.55
N THR A 19 -0.89 1.83 7.62
CA THR A 19 -0.75 1.58 6.19
C THR A 19 0.68 1.79 5.67
N GLN A 20 1.56 2.43 6.45
CA GLN A 20 2.90 2.87 6.02
C GLN A 20 4.03 2.09 6.68
N CYS A 21 3.70 1.10 7.52
CA CYS A 21 4.67 0.15 8.03
C CYS A 21 5.27 -0.66 6.87
N GLY A 22 6.58 -0.56 6.69
CA GLY A 22 7.32 -1.32 5.65
C GLY A 22 7.50 -2.80 5.97
N PHE A 23 7.10 -3.27 7.16
CA PHE A 23 7.13 -4.68 7.52
C PHE A 23 5.78 -5.33 7.18
N LYS A 24 5.75 -6.13 6.11
CA LYS A 24 4.56 -6.85 5.64
C LYS A 24 4.90 -8.28 5.24
N LEU A 25 4.01 -9.21 5.57
CA LEU A 25 4.12 -10.62 5.23
C LEU A 25 3.04 -10.98 4.19
N PHE A 26 3.42 -11.80 3.20
CA PHE A 26 2.54 -12.19 2.11
C PHE A 26 2.63 -13.70 1.90
N THR A 27 1.50 -14.34 1.58
CA THR A 27 1.55 -15.68 1.00
C THR A 27 2.16 -15.62 -0.39
N ARG A 28 2.74 -16.73 -0.86
CA ARG A 28 3.35 -16.80 -2.20
C ARG A 28 2.37 -16.40 -3.31
N SER A 29 1.11 -16.83 -3.20
CA SER A 29 0.06 -16.50 -4.18
C SER A 29 -0.34 -15.03 -4.12
N ALA A 30 -0.52 -14.47 -2.92
CA ALA A 30 -0.83 -13.05 -2.76
C ALA A 30 0.30 -12.18 -3.32
N ALA A 31 1.55 -12.49 -3.00
CA ALA A 31 2.70 -11.75 -3.51
C ALA A 31 2.76 -11.78 -5.05
N ALA A 32 2.58 -12.97 -5.67
CA ALA A 32 2.60 -13.09 -7.12
C ALA A 32 1.53 -12.23 -7.81
N THR A 33 0.34 -12.08 -7.23
CA THR A 33 -0.74 -11.26 -7.79
C THR A 33 -0.56 -9.77 -7.48
N LEU A 34 -0.19 -9.43 -6.25
CA LEU A 34 -0.07 -8.04 -5.79
C LEU A 34 1.10 -7.32 -6.48
N PHE A 35 2.30 -7.90 -6.44
CA PHE A 35 3.50 -7.25 -6.98
C PHE A 35 3.52 -7.20 -8.51
N THR A 36 2.79 -8.07 -9.21
CA THR A 36 2.63 -7.97 -10.67
C THR A 36 1.59 -6.93 -11.08
N SER A 37 0.71 -6.51 -10.16
CA SER A 37 -0.35 -5.52 -10.40
C SER A 37 0.00 -4.10 -9.91
N MET A 38 1.11 -3.96 -9.17
CA MET A 38 1.59 -2.67 -8.67
C MET A 38 2.27 -1.85 -9.76
N HIS A 39 2.18 -0.53 -9.62
CA HIS A 39 2.79 0.44 -10.52
C HIS A 39 3.76 1.39 -9.80
N ILE A 40 3.78 1.40 -8.47
CA ILE A 40 4.60 2.27 -7.64
C ILE A 40 5.82 1.52 -7.09
N ASN A 41 7.02 1.99 -7.46
CA ASN A 41 8.31 1.42 -7.04
C ASN A 41 9.05 2.29 -6.01
N ARG A 42 8.32 2.99 -5.14
CA ARG A 42 8.84 4.04 -4.24
C ARG A 42 8.07 4.06 -2.91
N TRP A 43 8.26 5.08 -2.08
CA TRP A 43 7.68 5.25 -0.74
C TRP A 43 6.19 4.92 -0.57
N ALA A 44 5.35 5.07 -1.61
CA ALA A 44 3.92 4.80 -1.53
C ALA A 44 3.53 3.34 -1.87
N PHE A 45 4.49 2.43 -2.07
CA PHE A 45 4.19 1.04 -2.44
C PHE A 45 3.37 0.31 -1.36
N ASP A 46 3.62 0.58 -0.08
CA ASP A 46 2.89 -0.01 1.05
C ASP A 46 1.39 0.32 1.00
N VAL A 47 1.05 1.52 0.49
CA VAL A 47 -0.34 1.95 0.32
C VAL A 47 -0.96 1.32 -0.92
N GLU A 48 -0.22 1.24 -2.03
CA GLU A 48 -0.72 0.63 -3.26
C GLU A 48 -0.99 -0.86 -3.08
N VAL A 49 -0.08 -1.59 -2.43
CA VAL A 49 -0.24 -3.04 -2.21
C VAL A 49 -1.48 -3.34 -1.37
N LEU A 50 -1.75 -2.54 -0.34
CA LEU A 50 -2.95 -2.66 0.49
C LEU A 50 -4.21 -2.25 -0.29
N TYR A 51 -4.13 -1.23 -1.13
CA TYR A 51 -5.23 -0.83 -2.01
C TYR A 51 -5.63 -1.96 -2.95
N ILE A 52 -4.68 -2.57 -3.65
CA ILE A 52 -4.92 -3.69 -4.57
C ILE A 52 -5.49 -4.90 -3.79
N ALA A 53 -4.93 -5.21 -2.62
CA ALA A 53 -5.43 -6.30 -1.78
C ALA A 53 -6.91 -6.12 -1.42
N GLN A 54 -7.32 -4.90 -1.05
CA GLN A 54 -8.73 -4.60 -0.78
C GLN A 54 -9.62 -4.67 -2.01
N GLN A 55 -9.14 -4.17 -3.17
CA GLN A 55 -9.88 -4.28 -4.43
C GLN A 55 -10.08 -5.74 -4.86
N LEU A 56 -9.14 -6.61 -4.54
CA LEU A 56 -9.22 -8.06 -4.80
C LEU A 56 -9.96 -8.84 -3.71
N GLY A 57 -10.39 -8.19 -2.62
CA GLY A 57 -11.05 -8.84 -1.49
C GLY A 57 -10.13 -9.81 -0.73
N MET A 58 -8.82 -9.58 -0.75
CA MET A 58 -7.86 -10.40 0.00
C MET A 58 -7.97 -10.08 1.50
N PRO A 59 -7.95 -11.10 2.39
CA PRO A 59 -7.92 -10.86 3.83
C PRO A 59 -6.60 -10.20 4.23
N VAL A 60 -6.67 -9.20 5.11
CA VAL A 60 -5.54 -8.46 5.65
C VAL A 60 -5.75 -8.32 7.15
N ASP A 61 -4.78 -8.78 7.94
CA ASP A 61 -4.80 -8.69 9.40
C ASP A 61 -3.55 -7.95 9.91
N GLU A 62 -3.72 -7.14 10.96
CA GLU A 62 -2.63 -6.47 11.66
C GLU A 62 -2.15 -7.32 12.83
N VAL A 63 -0.87 -7.67 12.81
CA VAL A 63 -0.22 -8.45 13.88
C VAL A 63 0.77 -7.57 14.60
N ALA A 64 0.61 -7.44 15.92
CA ALA A 64 1.54 -6.68 16.75
C ALA A 64 2.92 -7.34 16.76
N VAL A 65 3.95 -6.56 16.44
CA VAL A 65 5.36 -6.99 16.49
C VAL A 65 6.16 -6.05 17.39
N ASN A 66 7.07 -6.62 18.16
CA ASN A 66 8.02 -5.82 18.94
C ASN A 66 9.10 -5.29 18.00
N TRP A 67 8.97 -4.03 17.61
CA TRP A 67 9.94 -3.35 16.76
C TRP A 67 10.89 -2.49 17.61
N LYS A 68 12.20 -2.68 17.44
CA LYS A 68 13.22 -1.81 18.02
C LYS A 68 13.72 -0.88 16.93
N GLU A 69 13.39 0.40 17.02
CA GLU A 69 13.96 1.40 16.12
C GLU A 69 15.45 1.58 16.44
N ILE A 70 16.28 1.45 15.41
CA ILE A 70 17.71 1.74 15.50
C ILE A 70 17.89 3.15 14.93
N GLU A 71 18.38 4.07 15.74
CA GLU A 71 18.65 5.45 15.33
C GLU A 71 19.78 5.48 14.28
N GLY A 72 19.61 6.27 13.21
CA GLY A 72 20.67 6.47 12.21
C GLY A 72 20.21 6.89 10.83
N SER A 73 18.92 6.81 10.50
CA SER A 73 18.44 7.26 9.19
C SER A 73 16.96 7.59 9.25
N LYS A 74 16.62 8.88 9.11
CA LYS A 74 15.29 9.38 8.70
C LYS A 74 15.34 10.90 8.47
N LEU A 75 16.29 11.37 7.66
CA LEU A 75 16.10 12.66 6.99
C LEU A 75 15.22 12.39 5.77
N VAL A 76 13.91 12.53 5.92
CA VAL A 76 12.97 12.48 4.80
C VAL A 76 12.88 13.91 4.26
N PRO A 77 13.46 14.22 3.08
CA PRO A 77 13.38 15.57 2.53
C PRO A 77 11.92 15.96 2.30
N VAL A 78 11.59 17.26 2.42
CA VAL A 78 10.24 17.79 2.13
C VAL A 78 9.72 17.32 0.77
N TRP A 79 10.61 17.18 -0.20
CA TRP A 79 10.32 16.63 -1.53
C TRP A 79 9.75 15.21 -1.51
N SER A 80 10.27 14.33 -0.66
CA SER A 80 9.78 12.95 -0.55
C SER A 80 8.36 12.90 0.02
N TRP A 81 8.02 13.80 0.93
CA TRP A 81 6.66 13.90 1.47
C TRP A 81 5.65 14.38 0.42
N LEU A 82 5.99 15.42 -0.35
CA LEU A 82 5.15 15.90 -1.46
C LEU A 82 4.97 14.85 -2.55
N GLN A 83 6.04 14.13 -2.89
CA GLN A 83 5.97 13.01 -3.84
C GLN A 83 5.02 11.92 -3.35
N MET A 84 5.13 11.51 -2.08
CA MET A 84 4.27 10.48 -1.50
C MET A 84 2.78 10.90 -1.55
N GLY A 85 2.46 12.17 -1.25
CA GLY A 85 1.09 12.69 -1.34
C GLY A 85 0.54 12.66 -2.77
N ARG A 86 1.35 13.04 -3.76
CA ARG A 86 0.99 12.93 -5.18
C ARG A 86 0.74 11.48 -5.59
N ASP A 87 1.57 10.56 -5.10
CA ASP A 87 1.46 9.15 -5.44
C ASP A 87 0.17 8.54 -4.89
N ILE A 88 -0.24 8.87 -3.66
CA ILE A 88 -1.57 8.49 -3.12
C ILE A 88 -2.70 8.96 -4.02
N LEU A 89 -2.67 10.23 -4.44
CA LEU A 89 -3.70 10.77 -5.32
C LEU A 89 -3.72 9.99 -6.65
N PHE A 90 -2.55 9.65 -7.18
CA PHE A 90 -2.45 8.86 -8.41
C PHE A 90 -2.93 7.42 -8.25
N ILE A 91 -2.69 6.75 -7.12
CA ILE A 91 -3.29 5.43 -6.82
C ILE A 91 -4.80 5.54 -6.99
N ARG A 92 -5.42 6.49 -6.27
CA ARG A 92 -6.87 6.63 -6.31
C ARG A 92 -7.37 6.96 -7.71
N LEU A 93 -6.84 7.99 -8.36
CA LEU A 93 -7.34 8.42 -9.66
C LEU A 93 -7.09 7.37 -10.75
N ARG A 94 -5.89 6.81 -10.86
CA ARG A 94 -5.52 5.92 -11.98
C ARG A 94 -6.21 4.57 -11.92
N TYR A 95 -6.42 4.00 -10.74
CA TYR A 95 -7.24 2.80 -10.60
C TYR A 95 -8.73 3.09 -10.83
N THR A 96 -9.23 4.25 -10.39
CA THR A 96 -10.65 4.63 -10.60
C THR A 96 -10.97 4.89 -12.08
N PHE A 97 -10.05 5.54 -12.81
CA PHE A 97 -10.20 5.77 -14.24
C PHE A 97 -9.80 4.56 -15.10
N GLY A 98 -9.42 3.43 -14.49
CA GLY A 98 -9.05 2.20 -15.20
C GLY A 98 -7.77 2.31 -16.04
N ILE A 99 -6.95 3.34 -15.83
CA ILE A 99 -5.63 3.50 -16.45
C ILE A 99 -4.69 2.41 -15.93
N TRP A 100 -4.75 2.17 -14.62
CA TRP A 100 -4.07 1.04 -13.98
C TRP A 100 -5.03 -0.12 -13.84
N ARG A 101 -4.58 -1.29 -14.30
CA ARG A 101 -5.37 -2.53 -14.26
C ARG A 101 -4.78 -3.47 -13.23
N ILE A 102 -5.65 -4.11 -12.49
CA ILE A 102 -5.26 -5.16 -11.55
C ILE A 102 -5.28 -6.47 -12.31
N GLY A 103 -4.14 -7.17 -12.35
CA GLY A 103 -4.02 -8.48 -12.96
C GLY A 103 -4.77 -9.50 -12.13
N SER A 104 -6.01 -9.83 -12.53
CA SER A 104 -6.81 -10.83 -11.85
C SER A 104 -6.38 -12.23 -12.25
N ASN A 105 -5.32 -12.75 -11.64
CA ASN A 105 -5.19 -14.20 -11.48
C ASN A 105 -6.00 -14.57 -10.24
N LYS A 106 -7.32 -14.75 -10.40
CA LYS A 106 -8.11 -15.40 -9.36
C LYS A 106 -7.46 -16.77 -9.12
N PRO A 107 -7.06 -17.13 -7.89
CA PRO A 107 -6.71 -18.51 -7.62
C PRO A 107 -7.93 -19.35 -8.02
N LYS A 108 -7.74 -20.34 -8.88
CA LYS A 108 -8.76 -21.36 -9.11
C LYS A 108 -9.13 -21.90 -7.73
N GLN A 109 -10.37 -21.66 -7.30
CA GLN A 109 -10.94 -22.40 -6.18
C GLN A 109 -10.88 -23.87 -6.61
N GLN A 110 -9.99 -24.63 -5.99
CA GLN A 110 -9.97 -26.09 -6.05
C GLN A 110 -10.85 -26.60 -4.92
#